data_AF-A0AA42X7X9-F1
#
_entry.id   AF-A0AA42X7X9-F1
#
_cell.length_a   1.000
_cell.length_b   1.000
_cell.length_c   1.000
_cell.angle_alpha   90.00
_cell.angle_beta   90.00
_cell.angle_gamma   90.00
#
_symmetry.space_group_name_H-M   'P 1'
#
loop_
_entity.id
_entity.type
_entity.pdbx_description
1 polymer ?
#
loop_
_entity_poly.entity_id
_entity_poly.type
_entity_poly.pdbx_seq_one_letter_code
_entity_poly.pdbx_strand_id
1 'polypeptide(L)'
;MQTKAIALLIVPRFVPGAKPLPRASLSPSDVEVLSAAFVYQEQTAEVGSLAHTILDELVKKDCWLLCTCKGDELSLAPILSIARKHSAVRPLTLVRNSRRGLHDAACRFHRLPGAAQGHSLAEREAVVALGVLRSTDGSTASGPKRKGSTGTSKSTSTPRLARVLFTLLERAGLNRVLASSRSISRDATKLMDAAQGLWMDKEKTVAATGFIGPNLYRLDQIARRVEGASNWPRSLSPHGFVIGLCDRELDVGGSTHLIDPFDRAAPPHSWEVKGRVRLPGPGTIGPYLAIGLVAKVAGKESAEIVQAYVHPAYDFESLLLVDSDLERQTLAILIERQADMKERKNPYSIIKPYVDLIEPESNTPYRPDFVVKAGSREIAVETMGYVDEEYVARKSRMHEVMRSRYDEVIEHRPGINDDDLRAKIEGFVGYKPA
;
A
#
# COMPACT_ATOMS: atom_id res chain seq x y z
N MET A 1 31.77 9.23 -8.16
CA MET A 1 31.25 9.36 -6.79
C MET A 1 31.91 8.28 -5.95
N GLN A 2 32.57 8.64 -4.84
CA GLN A 2 33.14 7.63 -3.93
C GLN A 2 32.00 6.84 -3.29
N THR A 3 32.05 5.51 -3.40
CA THR A 3 31.08 4.61 -2.76
C THR A 3 31.49 4.41 -1.31
N LYS A 4 30.54 4.51 -0.38
CA LYS A 4 30.78 4.32 1.05
C LYS A 4 31.08 2.84 1.32
N ALA A 5 32.12 2.56 2.11
CA ALA A 5 32.36 1.22 2.61
C ALA A 5 31.24 0.80 3.56
N ILE A 6 30.70 -0.40 3.36
CA ILE A 6 29.56 -0.92 4.11
C ILE A 6 29.79 -2.38 4.49
N ALA A 7 29.17 -2.79 5.59
CA ALA A 7 28.97 -4.19 5.94
C ALA A 7 27.47 -4.51 5.94
N LEU A 8 27.15 -5.78 5.68
CA LEU A 8 25.81 -6.32 5.84
C LEU A 8 25.82 -7.34 6.97
N LEU A 9 25.16 -7.01 8.07
CA LEU A 9 25.04 -7.85 9.23
C LEU A 9 23.80 -8.74 9.12
N ILE A 10 23.96 -10.03 9.36
CA ILE A 10 22.86 -10.99 9.41
C ILE A 10 22.14 -10.82 10.74
N VAL A 11 20.86 -10.48 10.67
CA VAL A 11 19.98 -10.33 11.83
C VAL A 11 18.82 -11.31 11.70
N PRO A 12 18.35 -11.93 12.80
CA PRO A 12 17.13 -12.74 12.76
C PRO A 12 15.95 -11.87 12.34
N ARG A 13 14.93 -12.46 11.73
CA ARG A 13 13.65 -11.78 11.59
C ARG A 13 13.14 -11.37 12.99
N PHE A 14 12.75 -10.12 13.13
CA PHE A 14 12.34 -9.56 14.42
C PHE A 14 11.07 -8.72 14.26
N VAL A 15 10.36 -8.53 15.37
CA VAL A 15 9.12 -7.73 15.41
C VAL A 15 9.42 -6.23 15.36
N PRO A 16 8.53 -5.43 14.74
CA PRO A 16 8.68 -3.97 14.68
C PRO A 16 8.96 -3.35 16.06
N GLY A 17 9.95 -2.46 16.14
CA GLY A 17 10.37 -1.82 17.41
C GLY A 17 11.45 -2.57 18.20
N ALA A 18 11.67 -3.86 17.93
CA ALA A 18 12.79 -4.58 18.55
C ALA A 18 14.15 -4.05 18.05
N LYS A 19 15.14 -4.03 18.95
CA LYS A 19 16.53 -3.76 18.57
C LYS A 19 17.07 -4.94 17.76
N PRO A 20 17.58 -4.73 16.54
CA PRO A 20 18.21 -5.80 15.79
C PRO A 20 19.44 -6.32 16.55
N LEU A 21 19.57 -7.64 16.64
CA LEU A 21 20.70 -8.32 17.25
C LEU A 21 21.51 -9.04 16.16
N PRO A 22 22.59 -8.42 15.65
CA PRO A 22 23.49 -9.05 14.68
C PRO A 22 24.02 -10.39 15.20
N ARG A 23 23.92 -11.43 14.37
CA ARG A 23 24.50 -12.76 14.66
C ARG A 23 25.84 -12.98 13.96
N ALA A 24 26.00 -12.39 12.78
CA ALA A 24 27.18 -12.53 11.93
C ALA A 24 27.25 -11.38 10.92
N SER A 25 28.38 -11.25 10.22
CA SER A 25 28.50 -10.40 9.04
C SER A 25 28.58 -11.27 7.80
N LEU A 26 27.97 -10.81 6.70
CA LEU A 26 28.30 -11.35 5.38
C LEU A 26 29.76 -11.05 5.04
N SER A 27 30.36 -11.92 4.22
CA SER A 27 31.71 -11.68 3.73
C SER A 27 31.71 -10.46 2.78
N PRO A 28 32.83 -9.73 2.65
CA PRO A 28 32.93 -8.63 1.69
C PRO A 28 32.60 -9.06 0.26
N SER A 29 32.98 -10.28 -0.13
CA SER A 29 32.65 -10.87 -1.42
C SER A 29 31.13 -11.04 -1.62
N ASP A 30 30.42 -11.55 -0.60
CA ASP A 30 28.96 -11.70 -0.67
C ASP A 30 28.25 -10.34 -0.73
N VAL A 31 28.78 -9.33 -0.03
CA VAL A 31 28.26 -7.96 -0.11
C VAL A 31 28.41 -7.40 -1.52
N GLU A 32 29.54 -7.63 -2.20
CA GLU A 32 29.72 -7.22 -3.59
C GLU A 32 28.80 -7.98 -4.54
N VAL A 33 28.64 -9.30 -4.37
CA VAL A 33 27.70 -10.11 -5.16
C VAL A 33 26.27 -9.60 -5.00
N LEU A 34 25.82 -9.37 -3.77
CA LEU A 34 24.48 -8.85 -3.50
C LEU A 34 24.31 -7.41 -4.00
N SER A 35 25.32 -6.56 -3.86
CA SER A 35 25.32 -5.19 -4.38
C SER A 35 25.20 -5.21 -5.90
N ALA A 36 26.01 -6.02 -6.59
CA ALA A 36 25.93 -6.17 -8.03
C ALA A 36 24.57 -6.73 -8.46
N ALA A 37 24.07 -7.73 -7.72
CA ALA A 37 22.77 -8.35 -7.93
C ALA A 37 21.59 -7.39 -7.74
N PHE A 38 21.76 -6.43 -6.84
CA PHE A 38 20.75 -5.46 -6.45
C PHE A 38 20.80 -4.18 -7.29
N VAL A 39 21.97 -3.73 -7.75
CA VAL A 39 22.16 -2.45 -8.44
C VAL A 39 22.02 -2.56 -9.96
N TYR A 40 22.62 -3.58 -10.58
CA TYR A 40 22.71 -3.66 -12.04
C TYR A 40 21.55 -4.50 -12.59
N GLN A 41 20.72 -3.98 -13.51
CA GLN A 41 19.62 -4.79 -14.09
C GLN A 41 20.11 -5.81 -15.13
N GLU A 42 21.25 -5.53 -15.77
CA GLU A 42 21.95 -6.45 -16.67
C GLU A 42 23.10 -7.10 -15.92
N GLN A 43 23.01 -8.41 -15.67
CA GLN A 43 24.03 -9.16 -14.94
C GLN A 43 24.30 -10.49 -15.62
N THR A 44 25.51 -10.99 -15.46
CA THR A 44 25.87 -12.35 -15.83
C THR A 44 25.03 -13.37 -15.06
N ALA A 45 24.82 -14.55 -15.65
CA ALA A 45 24.08 -15.64 -15.01
C ALA A 45 24.75 -16.10 -13.69
N GLU A 46 26.08 -15.99 -13.61
CA GLU A 46 26.89 -16.35 -12.45
C GLU A 46 26.56 -15.47 -11.23
N VAL A 47 26.62 -14.14 -11.35
CA VAL A 47 26.30 -13.22 -10.23
C VAL A 47 24.88 -13.46 -9.71
N GLY A 48 23.92 -13.68 -10.62
CA GLY A 48 22.54 -13.99 -10.25
C GLY A 48 22.40 -15.30 -9.46
N SER A 49 23.14 -16.35 -9.85
CA SER A 49 23.13 -17.65 -9.17
C SER A 49 23.75 -17.58 -7.77
N LEU A 50 24.89 -16.91 -7.63
CA LEU A 50 25.53 -16.71 -6.32
C LEU A 50 24.64 -15.87 -5.40
N ALA A 51 24.07 -14.78 -5.89
CA ALA A 51 23.15 -13.96 -5.12
C ALA A 51 21.91 -14.75 -4.68
N HIS A 52 21.33 -15.56 -5.57
CA HIS A 52 20.21 -16.43 -5.22
C HIS A 52 20.58 -17.40 -4.09
N THR A 53 21.74 -18.06 -4.18
CA THR A 53 22.23 -18.99 -3.15
C THR A 53 22.36 -18.29 -1.79
N ILE A 54 22.95 -17.08 -1.75
CA ILE A 54 23.09 -16.30 -0.51
C ILE A 54 21.70 -15.97 0.06
N LEU A 55 20.78 -15.47 -0.78
CA LEU A 55 19.44 -15.07 -0.35
C LEU A 55 18.60 -16.26 0.12
N ASP A 56 18.71 -17.42 -0.54
CA ASP A 56 17.97 -18.64 -0.19
C ASP A 56 18.40 -19.18 1.17
N GLU A 57 19.71 -19.16 1.46
CA GLU A 57 20.23 -19.52 2.78
C GLU A 57 19.74 -18.58 3.90
N LEU A 58 19.65 -17.28 3.62
CA LEU A 58 19.09 -16.32 4.57
C LEU A 58 17.60 -16.56 4.80
N VAL A 59 16.84 -16.91 3.76
CA VAL A 59 15.42 -17.25 3.86
C VAL A 59 15.20 -18.52 4.68
N LYS A 60 15.98 -19.58 4.44
CA LYS A 60 15.91 -20.84 5.22
C LYS A 60 16.19 -20.61 6.71
N LYS A 61 17.05 -19.65 7.03
CA LYS A 61 17.43 -19.29 8.41
C LYS A 61 16.53 -18.21 9.03
N ASP A 62 15.50 -17.75 8.31
CA ASP A 62 14.61 -16.65 8.68
C ASP A 62 15.37 -15.39 9.13
N CYS A 63 16.32 -14.96 8.29
CA CYS A 63 17.19 -13.82 8.56
C CYS A 63 16.94 -12.65 7.59
N TRP A 64 17.23 -11.44 8.04
CA TRP A 64 17.34 -10.21 7.25
C TRP A 64 18.78 -9.67 7.28
N LEU A 65 19.03 -8.61 6.50
CA LEU A 65 20.34 -7.94 6.45
C LEU A 65 20.23 -6.50 6.97
N LEU A 66 21.09 -6.14 7.90
CA LEU A 66 21.26 -4.78 8.42
C LEU A 66 22.48 -4.14 7.78
N CYS A 67 22.32 -2.94 7.24
CA CYS A 67 23.41 -2.23 6.58
C CYS A 67 24.04 -1.18 7.49
N THR A 68 25.38 -1.20 7.60
CA THR A 68 26.14 -0.27 8.45
C THR A 68 26.40 1.10 7.79
N CYS A 69 25.71 1.41 6.69
CA CYS A 69 25.97 2.65 5.94
C CYS A 69 25.68 3.93 6.72
N LYS A 70 24.90 3.88 7.80
CA LYS A 70 24.61 5.01 8.69
C LYS A 70 25.47 5.04 9.96
N GLY A 71 26.51 4.21 10.03
CA GLY A 71 27.37 4.07 11.21
C GLY A 71 26.92 2.94 12.15
N ASP A 72 27.43 2.96 13.37
CA ASP A 72 27.28 1.86 14.34
C ASP A 72 25.97 1.89 15.12
N GLU A 73 25.14 2.91 14.93
CA GLU A 73 23.83 3.00 15.59
C GLU A 73 22.82 2.03 14.94
N LEU A 74 22.75 0.82 15.51
CA LEU A 74 21.94 -0.28 15.00
C LEU A 74 20.42 -0.03 15.06
N SER A 75 19.94 0.88 15.92
CA SER A 75 18.51 1.23 16.05
C SER A 75 17.93 1.87 14.79
N LEU A 76 18.75 2.66 14.08
CA LEU A 76 18.37 3.43 12.90
C LEU A 76 18.96 2.87 11.59
N ALA A 77 19.72 1.79 11.69
CA ALA A 77 20.36 1.15 10.55
C ALA A 77 19.32 0.66 9.52
N PRO A 78 19.53 0.91 8.22
CA PRO A 78 18.68 0.39 7.16
C PRO A 78 18.69 -1.14 7.14
N ILE A 79 17.54 -1.73 6.83
CA ILE A 79 17.38 -3.18 6.77
C ILE A 79 16.85 -3.59 5.40
N LEU A 80 17.39 -4.67 4.89
CA LEU A 80 16.98 -5.32 3.65
C LEU A 80 16.39 -6.70 4.03
N SER A 81 15.10 -6.87 3.75
CA SER A 81 14.42 -8.15 3.82
C SER A 81 14.54 -8.87 2.48
N ILE A 82 14.47 -10.20 2.49
CA ILE A 82 14.41 -10.99 1.26
C ILE A 82 12.95 -11.16 0.85
N ALA A 83 12.64 -10.90 -0.42
CA ALA A 83 11.33 -11.14 -1.01
C ALA A 83 11.45 -12.13 -2.17
N ARG A 84 10.38 -12.91 -2.41
CA ARG A 84 10.29 -13.79 -3.58
C ARG A 84 9.79 -13.02 -4.79
N LYS A 85 10.26 -13.42 -5.97
CA LYS A 85 9.75 -13.00 -7.29
C LYS A 85 9.28 -14.23 -8.06
N HIS A 86 8.26 -14.10 -8.88
CA HIS A 86 7.86 -15.07 -9.89
C HIS A 86 8.76 -14.97 -11.13
N SER A 87 10.06 -15.13 -10.89
CA SER A 87 11.06 -15.37 -11.92
C SER A 87 11.57 -16.78 -11.77
N ALA A 88 11.39 -17.61 -12.81
CA ALA A 88 11.95 -18.97 -12.84
C ALA A 88 13.49 -18.96 -12.74
N VAL A 89 14.13 -17.84 -13.08
CA VAL A 89 15.60 -17.70 -13.12
C VAL A 89 16.13 -16.97 -11.88
N ARG A 90 15.36 -16.05 -11.29
CA ARG A 90 15.78 -15.23 -10.15
C ARG A 90 14.64 -15.06 -9.12
N PRO A 91 14.27 -16.12 -8.40
CA PRO A 91 13.08 -16.12 -7.57
C PRO A 91 13.24 -15.35 -6.26
N LEU A 92 14.41 -14.75 -5.96
CA LEU A 92 14.68 -14.00 -4.73
C LEU A 92 15.29 -12.64 -5.02
N THR A 93 14.95 -11.65 -4.20
CA THR A 93 15.51 -10.30 -4.27
C THR A 93 15.62 -9.68 -2.88
N LEU A 94 16.41 -8.61 -2.74
CA LEU A 94 16.38 -7.76 -1.56
C LEU A 94 15.31 -6.69 -1.73
N VAL A 95 14.61 -6.39 -0.64
CA VAL A 95 13.64 -5.31 -0.54
C VAL A 95 13.96 -4.53 0.71
N ARG A 96 13.99 -3.20 0.59
CA ARG A 96 14.19 -2.33 1.74
C ARG A 96 13.02 -2.49 2.72
N ASN A 97 13.32 -2.68 3.98
CA ASN A 97 12.34 -2.56 5.04
C ASN A 97 11.94 -1.08 5.18
N SER A 98 10.72 -0.78 4.77
CA SER A 98 10.19 0.57 4.73
C SER A 98 10.12 1.25 6.10
N ARG A 99 10.11 0.47 7.18
CA ARG A 99 10.05 0.96 8.56
C ARG A 99 11.41 1.34 9.14
N ARG A 100 12.49 1.21 8.37
CA ARG A 100 13.85 1.63 8.74
C ARG A 100 14.31 2.79 7.86
N GLY A 101 15.28 3.55 8.35
CA GLY A 101 15.82 4.71 7.65
C GLY A 101 16.36 4.35 6.26
N LEU A 102 16.42 5.35 5.36
CA LEU A 102 17.07 5.20 4.07
C LEU A 102 18.56 4.91 4.24
N HIS A 103 19.12 4.19 3.27
CA HIS A 103 20.56 4.08 3.12
C HIS A 103 21.16 5.47 2.87
N ASP A 104 22.39 5.67 3.35
CA ASP A 104 23.21 6.85 3.03
C ASP A 104 23.30 7.04 1.51
N ALA A 105 23.25 8.27 1.00
CA ALA A 105 23.24 8.54 -0.44
C ALA A 105 24.45 7.97 -1.20
N ALA A 106 25.58 7.76 -0.53
CA ALA A 106 26.78 7.13 -1.09
C ALA A 106 26.82 5.59 -0.93
N CYS A 107 25.78 4.98 -0.33
CA CYS A 107 25.67 3.53 -0.17
C CYS A 107 25.23 2.86 -1.47
N ARG A 108 25.80 1.69 -1.80
CA ARG A 108 25.41 0.94 -3.02
C ARG A 108 23.99 0.38 -2.98
N PHE A 109 23.43 0.19 -1.79
CA PHE A 109 22.02 -0.18 -1.61
C PHE A 109 21.12 1.05 -1.49
N HIS A 110 21.66 2.26 -1.64
CA HIS A 110 20.86 3.47 -1.73
C HIS A 110 19.99 3.40 -2.97
N ARG A 111 18.70 3.37 -2.72
CA ARG A 111 17.71 3.80 -3.69
C ARG A 111 16.99 4.95 -3.04
N LEU A 112 16.90 6.06 -3.78
CA LEU A 112 15.81 6.98 -3.52
C LEU A 112 14.55 6.11 -3.59
N PRO A 113 13.67 6.16 -2.56
CA PRO A 113 12.29 5.76 -2.77
C PRO A 113 11.93 6.37 -4.10
N GLY A 114 11.52 5.54 -5.07
CA GLY A 114 11.18 6.07 -6.37
C GLY A 114 10.31 7.29 -6.09
N ALA A 115 10.71 8.45 -6.61
CA ALA A 115 9.78 9.54 -6.82
C ALA A 115 8.79 9.01 -7.87
N ALA A 116 8.02 7.99 -7.48
CA ALA A 116 6.82 7.59 -8.14
C ALA A 116 6.04 8.90 -8.10
N GLN A 117 5.92 9.52 -9.27
CA GLN A 117 5.17 10.75 -9.48
C GLN A 117 4.00 10.72 -8.52
N GLY A 118 3.94 11.71 -7.64
CA GLY A 118 3.03 11.70 -6.50
C GLY A 118 1.65 11.17 -6.89
N HIS A 119 1.05 10.40 -5.99
CA HIS A 119 -0.27 9.83 -6.24
C HIS A 119 -1.22 10.88 -6.79
N SER A 120 -2.05 10.47 -7.76
CA SER A 120 -2.94 11.39 -8.45
C SER A 120 -3.64 12.30 -7.46
N LEU A 121 -3.49 13.60 -7.71
CA LEU A 121 -4.26 14.69 -7.17
C LEU A 121 -5.79 14.52 -7.26
N ALA A 122 -6.25 13.49 -7.97
CA ALA A 122 -7.65 13.21 -8.22
C ALA A 122 -8.45 13.17 -6.93
N GLU A 123 -9.62 13.78 -7.01
CA GLU A 123 -10.60 13.75 -5.96
C GLU A 123 -11.00 12.31 -5.63
N ARG A 124 -11.13 12.01 -4.34
CA ARG A 124 -11.52 10.69 -3.84
C ARG A 124 -12.81 10.84 -3.04
N GLU A 125 -13.91 10.47 -3.65
CA GLU A 125 -15.21 10.46 -2.97
C GLU A 125 -15.60 9.04 -2.56
N ALA A 126 -16.29 8.91 -1.42
CA ALA A 126 -16.96 7.66 -1.05
C ALA A 126 -18.02 7.25 -2.10
N VAL A 127 -18.35 5.96 -2.15
CA VAL A 127 -19.46 5.46 -2.97
C VAL A 127 -20.69 5.20 -2.13
N VAL A 128 -21.87 5.54 -2.67
CA VAL A 128 -23.16 5.25 -2.03
C VAL A 128 -23.57 3.78 -2.21
N ALA A 129 -23.18 3.18 -3.33
CA ALA A 129 -23.46 1.78 -3.67
C ALA A 129 -22.21 1.14 -4.29
N LEU A 130 -21.98 -0.13 -3.99
CA LEU A 130 -20.73 -0.80 -4.33
C LEU A 130 -20.67 -1.31 -5.77
N GLY A 131 -21.82 -1.48 -6.43
CA GLY A 131 -21.89 -2.05 -7.76
C GLY A 131 -21.10 -1.22 -8.77
N VAL A 132 -20.23 -1.88 -9.55
CA VAL A 132 -19.35 -1.22 -10.53
C VAL A 132 -19.59 -1.68 -11.97
N LEU A 133 -20.07 -2.92 -12.17
CA LEU A 133 -20.26 -3.49 -13.50
C LEU A 133 -21.69 -3.25 -14.00
N ARG A 134 -21.83 -2.47 -15.08
CA ARG A 134 -23.13 -2.16 -15.71
C ARG A 134 -23.56 -3.27 -16.65
N SER A 135 -24.87 -3.49 -16.74
CA SER A 135 -25.47 -4.39 -17.73
C SER A 135 -25.37 -3.80 -19.14
N THR A 136 -25.10 -4.65 -20.13
CA THR A 136 -25.10 -4.32 -21.56
C THR A 136 -26.48 -4.36 -22.20
N ASP A 137 -27.46 -4.97 -21.54
CA ASP A 137 -28.79 -5.25 -22.10
C ASP A 137 -29.82 -4.13 -21.81
N GLY A 138 -29.40 -3.10 -21.07
CA GLY A 138 -30.19 -1.89 -20.89
C GLY A 138 -30.10 -1.01 -22.12
N SER A 139 -31.19 -0.87 -22.88
CA SER A 139 -31.35 0.15 -23.91
C SER A 139 -31.12 1.55 -23.31
N THR A 140 -29.88 2.04 -23.35
CA THR A 140 -29.64 3.48 -23.29
C THR A 140 -30.05 4.04 -24.64
N ALA A 141 -31.15 4.78 -24.67
CA ALA A 141 -31.53 5.60 -25.81
C ALA A 141 -30.29 6.39 -26.29
N SER A 142 -29.89 6.10 -27.52
CA SER A 142 -28.69 6.62 -28.17
C SER A 142 -28.90 8.09 -28.52
N GLY A 143 -28.32 9.01 -27.75
CA GLY A 143 -27.94 10.32 -28.26
C GLY A 143 -26.72 10.18 -29.20
N PRO A 144 -26.59 10.99 -30.26
CA PRO A 144 -25.73 10.68 -31.40
C PRO A 144 -24.25 10.57 -31.03
N LYS A 145 -23.64 9.47 -31.47
CA LYS A 145 -22.19 9.19 -31.40
C LYS A 145 -21.44 10.22 -32.27
N ARG A 146 -20.64 11.10 -31.65
CA ARG A 146 -19.55 11.79 -32.36
C ARG A 146 -18.32 10.88 -32.38
N LYS A 147 -17.96 10.40 -33.57
CA LYS A 147 -16.62 9.87 -33.87
C LYS A 147 -15.62 11.02 -33.94
N GLY A 148 -14.43 10.80 -33.39
CA GLY A 148 -13.18 11.49 -33.74
C GLY A 148 -12.74 12.61 -32.81
N SER A 149 -11.75 12.33 -31.96
CA SER A 149 -10.63 13.24 -31.74
C SER A 149 -9.39 12.46 -31.29
N THR A 150 -8.41 12.37 -32.18
CA THR A 150 -7.00 12.38 -31.82
C THR A 150 -6.73 13.62 -30.98
N GLY A 151 -6.09 13.47 -29.81
CA GLY A 151 -5.76 14.61 -28.94
C GLY A 151 -5.78 14.28 -27.45
N THR A 152 -4.59 14.25 -26.87
CA THR A 152 -4.24 14.29 -25.44
C THR A 152 -5.25 15.03 -24.55
N SER A 153 -5.86 14.32 -23.58
CA SER A 153 -6.20 14.89 -22.25
C SER A 153 -6.60 13.82 -21.20
N LYS A 154 -5.95 13.91 -20.03
CA LYS A 154 -6.52 13.85 -18.66
C LYS A 154 -7.13 12.55 -18.12
N SER A 155 -6.32 11.77 -17.40
CA SER A 155 -6.76 10.82 -16.36
C SER A 155 -6.85 11.54 -15.00
N THR A 156 -7.96 12.21 -14.70
CA THR A 156 -8.10 13.06 -13.48
C THR A 156 -9.04 12.50 -12.41
N SER A 157 -9.62 11.30 -12.56
CA SER A 157 -10.55 10.74 -11.58
C SER A 157 -10.10 9.38 -11.02
N THR A 158 -10.27 9.22 -9.71
CA THR A 158 -9.99 7.98 -8.98
C THR A 158 -10.87 6.84 -9.53
N PRO A 159 -10.31 5.68 -9.93
CA PRO A 159 -11.09 4.57 -10.44
C PRO A 159 -12.20 4.12 -9.49
N ARG A 160 -13.39 3.77 -10.02
CA ARG A 160 -14.53 3.37 -9.19
C ARG A 160 -14.22 2.19 -8.26
N LEU A 161 -13.45 1.21 -8.73
CA LEU A 161 -13.04 0.06 -7.92
C LEU A 161 -12.14 0.47 -6.74
N ALA A 162 -11.29 1.49 -6.93
CA ALA A 162 -10.52 2.09 -5.84
C ALA A 162 -11.43 2.80 -4.83
N ARG A 163 -12.42 3.57 -5.31
CA ARG A 163 -13.40 4.24 -4.43
C ARG A 163 -14.21 3.24 -3.58
N VAL A 164 -14.57 2.08 -4.15
CA VAL A 164 -15.21 0.97 -3.40
C VAL A 164 -14.29 0.48 -2.29
N LEU A 165 -13.02 0.20 -2.60
CA LEU A 165 -12.03 -0.22 -1.60
C LEU A 165 -11.90 0.83 -0.48
N PHE A 166 -11.69 2.10 -0.83
CA PHE A 166 -11.55 3.18 0.14
C PHE A 166 -12.78 3.31 1.05
N THR A 167 -13.98 3.27 0.47
CA THR A 167 -15.24 3.34 1.22
C THR A 167 -15.36 2.20 2.23
N LEU A 168 -15.05 0.97 1.81
CA LEU A 168 -15.11 -0.20 2.69
C LEU A 168 -14.10 -0.10 3.83
N LEU A 169 -12.84 0.27 3.52
CA LEU A 169 -11.80 0.36 4.53
C LEU A 169 -12.05 1.49 5.55
N GLU A 170 -12.52 2.65 5.11
CA GLU A 170 -12.87 3.74 6.03
C GLU A 170 -14.07 3.39 6.91
N ARG A 171 -15.12 2.80 6.33
CA ARG A 171 -16.28 2.34 7.10
C ARG A 171 -15.91 1.27 8.13
N ALA A 172 -14.94 0.41 7.81
CA ALA A 172 -14.38 -0.58 8.72
C ALA A 172 -13.43 0.00 9.78
N GLY A 173 -13.10 1.30 9.69
CA GLY A 173 -12.09 1.94 10.54
C GLY A 173 -10.69 1.37 10.33
N LEU A 174 -10.43 0.73 9.19
CA LEU A 174 -9.12 0.16 8.81
C LEU A 174 -8.14 1.22 8.30
N ASN A 175 -8.63 2.44 8.14
CA ASN A 175 -7.83 3.64 7.93
C ASN A 175 -7.31 4.26 9.24
N ARG A 176 -7.61 3.65 10.40
CA ARG A 176 -7.18 4.11 11.72
C ARG A 176 -6.18 3.15 12.34
N VAL A 177 -5.17 3.73 12.96
CA VAL A 177 -4.11 3.02 13.66
C VAL A 177 -4.19 3.34 15.15
N LEU A 178 -4.34 2.27 15.92
CA LEU A 178 -4.30 2.31 17.38
C LEU A 178 -3.05 1.60 17.87
N ALA A 179 -2.64 1.95 19.09
CA ALA A 179 -1.51 1.34 19.79
C ALA A 179 -1.83 -0.09 20.27
N SER A 180 -2.29 -0.96 19.36
CA SER A 180 -2.67 -2.34 19.60
C SER A 180 -2.14 -3.23 18.49
N SER A 181 -1.98 -4.52 18.75
CA SER A 181 -1.57 -5.48 17.72
C SER A 181 -2.53 -5.47 16.53
N ARG A 182 -1.95 -5.47 15.34
CA ARG A 182 -2.66 -5.61 14.07
C ARG A 182 -2.74 -7.07 13.69
N SER A 183 -3.82 -7.45 13.02
CA SER A 183 -4.02 -8.81 12.57
C SER A 183 -4.88 -8.78 11.31
N ILE A 184 -4.37 -9.37 10.24
CA ILE A 184 -5.10 -9.47 8.99
C ILE A 184 -6.44 -10.20 9.12
N SER A 185 -6.51 -11.20 10.00
CA SER A 185 -7.76 -11.92 10.29
C SER A 185 -8.79 -11.01 10.98
N ARG A 186 -8.33 -10.14 11.89
CA ARG A 186 -9.18 -9.14 12.54
C ARG A 186 -9.64 -8.07 11.55
N ASP A 187 -8.75 -7.62 10.68
CA ASP A 187 -9.09 -6.62 9.65
C ASP A 187 -10.10 -7.18 8.64
N ALA A 188 -9.93 -8.45 8.23
CA ALA A 188 -10.89 -9.18 7.40
C ALA A 188 -12.28 -9.27 8.06
N THR A 189 -12.33 -9.48 9.37
CA THR A 189 -13.60 -9.49 10.12
C THR A 189 -14.26 -8.12 10.13
N LYS A 190 -13.50 -7.06 10.49
CA LYS A 190 -13.99 -5.68 10.46
C LYS A 190 -14.50 -5.25 9.08
N LEU A 191 -13.82 -5.69 8.02
CA LEU A 191 -14.23 -5.45 6.65
C LEU A 191 -15.61 -6.05 6.35
N MET A 192 -15.85 -7.29 6.79
CA MET A 192 -17.15 -7.96 6.62
C MET A 192 -18.25 -7.31 7.48
N ASP A 193 -17.93 -6.89 8.71
CA ASP A 193 -18.87 -6.16 9.56
C ASP A 193 -19.24 -4.82 8.92
N ALA A 194 -18.27 -4.10 8.35
CA ALA A 194 -18.51 -2.85 7.65
C ALA A 194 -19.36 -3.01 6.38
N ALA A 195 -19.29 -4.17 5.73
CA ALA A 195 -20.15 -4.48 4.60
C ALA A 195 -21.63 -4.60 5.00
N GLN A 196 -21.94 -4.82 6.27
CA GLN A 196 -23.33 -4.87 6.75
C GLN A 196 -24.04 -3.54 6.53
N GLY A 197 -25.23 -3.62 5.91
CA GLY A 197 -26.04 -2.46 5.54
C GLY A 197 -25.57 -1.73 4.28
N LEU A 198 -24.52 -2.20 3.59
CA LEU A 198 -24.15 -1.73 2.25
C LEU A 198 -24.87 -2.54 1.16
N TRP A 199 -25.03 -1.89 0.01
CA TRP A 199 -25.82 -2.40 -1.10
C TRP A 199 -25.04 -2.31 -2.41
N MET A 200 -25.32 -3.23 -3.34
CA MET A 200 -24.72 -3.22 -4.67
C MET A 200 -25.30 -2.10 -5.55
N ASP A 201 -26.55 -1.73 -5.30
CA ASP A 201 -27.32 -0.72 -6.03
C ASP A 201 -27.87 0.37 -5.09
N LYS A 202 -28.29 1.50 -5.67
CA LYS A 202 -28.80 2.63 -4.88
C LYS A 202 -30.20 2.36 -4.33
N GLU A 203 -30.95 1.52 -5.03
CA GLU A 203 -32.30 1.11 -4.73
C GLU A 203 -32.35 0.05 -3.61
N LYS A 204 -31.19 -0.37 -3.11
CA LYS A 204 -31.03 -1.30 -1.98
C LYS A 204 -31.72 -2.64 -2.23
N THR A 205 -31.58 -3.18 -3.43
CA THR A 205 -32.19 -4.46 -3.81
C THR A 205 -31.28 -5.65 -3.52
N VAL A 206 -29.95 -5.47 -3.64
CA VAL A 206 -28.98 -6.53 -3.36
C VAL A 206 -28.01 -6.10 -2.26
N ALA A 207 -28.07 -6.79 -1.12
CA ALA A 207 -27.14 -6.59 -0.02
C ALA A 207 -25.72 -6.99 -0.45
N ALA A 208 -24.74 -6.13 -0.16
CA ALA A 208 -23.35 -6.33 -0.60
C ALA A 208 -22.60 -7.42 0.18
N THR A 209 -23.01 -7.72 1.41
CA THR A 209 -22.31 -8.67 2.33
C THR A 209 -22.08 -10.04 1.71
N GLY A 210 -23.04 -10.56 0.93
CA GLY A 210 -22.93 -11.86 0.26
C GLY A 210 -21.99 -11.89 -0.95
N PHE A 211 -21.49 -10.74 -1.39
CA PHE A 211 -20.71 -10.56 -2.61
C PHE A 211 -19.31 -9.96 -2.32
N ILE A 212 -18.88 -9.98 -1.05
CA ILE A 212 -17.53 -9.55 -0.64
C ILE A 212 -16.79 -10.72 -0.01
N GLY A 213 -15.65 -11.07 -0.59
CA GLY A 213 -14.68 -12.01 -0.04
C GLY A 213 -13.54 -11.25 0.64
N PRO A 214 -13.32 -11.41 1.96
CA PRO A 214 -12.33 -10.63 2.71
C PRO A 214 -10.88 -11.16 2.57
N ASN A 215 -10.63 -12.01 1.58
CA ASN A 215 -9.32 -12.43 1.09
C ASN A 215 -9.46 -13.03 -0.31
N LEU A 216 -8.34 -13.19 -1.03
CA LEU A 216 -8.32 -13.72 -2.39
C LEU A 216 -8.74 -15.21 -2.48
N TYR A 217 -8.52 -16.00 -1.42
CA TYR A 217 -8.98 -17.39 -1.32
C TYR A 217 -10.52 -17.55 -1.33
N ARG A 218 -11.29 -16.47 -1.17
CA ARG A 218 -12.74 -16.51 -1.33
C ARG A 218 -13.20 -16.44 -2.79
N LEU A 219 -12.30 -16.43 -3.77
CA LEU A 219 -12.65 -16.33 -5.19
C LEU A 219 -13.75 -17.33 -5.59
N ASP A 220 -13.57 -18.62 -5.33
CA ASP A 220 -14.56 -19.64 -5.72
C ASP A 220 -15.91 -19.46 -5.01
N GLN A 221 -15.89 -19.00 -3.76
CA GLN A 221 -17.11 -18.72 -3.01
C GLN A 221 -17.88 -17.55 -3.65
N ILE A 222 -17.18 -16.48 -3.99
CA ILE A 222 -17.77 -15.30 -4.63
C ILE A 222 -18.20 -15.62 -6.07
N ALA A 223 -17.42 -16.39 -6.81
CA ALA A 223 -17.76 -16.84 -8.16
C ALA A 223 -19.09 -17.59 -8.19
N ARG A 224 -19.25 -18.62 -7.32
CA ARG A 224 -20.51 -19.36 -7.18
C ARG A 224 -21.70 -18.47 -6.79
N ARG A 225 -21.48 -17.49 -5.91
CA ARG A 225 -22.52 -16.52 -5.52
C ARG A 225 -22.97 -15.65 -6.69
N VAL A 226 -22.01 -15.19 -7.50
CA VAL A 226 -22.27 -14.38 -8.70
C VAL A 226 -23.01 -15.20 -9.77
N GLU A 227 -22.59 -16.44 -9.99
CA GLU A 227 -23.22 -17.35 -10.97
C GLU A 227 -24.66 -17.71 -10.61
N GLY A 228 -24.94 -17.89 -9.31
CA GLY A 228 -26.29 -18.21 -8.81
C GLY A 228 -27.19 -16.99 -8.59
N ALA A 229 -26.74 -15.77 -8.90
CA ALA A 229 -27.50 -14.56 -8.64
C ALA A 229 -28.64 -14.38 -9.66
N SER A 230 -29.88 -14.59 -9.23
CA SER A 230 -31.09 -14.45 -10.06
C SER A 230 -31.82 -13.11 -9.88
N ASN A 231 -31.75 -12.50 -8.69
CA ASN A 231 -32.45 -11.27 -8.33
C ASN A 231 -31.54 -10.04 -8.43
N TRP A 232 -30.92 -9.82 -9.59
CA TRP A 232 -29.98 -8.72 -9.78
C TRP A 232 -30.63 -7.49 -10.42
N PRO A 233 -30.24 -6.26 -10.04
CA PRO A 233 -30.70 -5.04 -10.69
C PRO A 233 -30.46 -5.06 -12.19
N ARG A 234 -31.46 -4.70 -13.00
CA ARG A 234 -31.35 -4.65 -14.47
C ARG A 234 -30.24 -3.73 -14.98
N SER A 235 -29.88 -2.71 -14.21
CA SER A 235 -28.83 -1.74 -14.54
C SER A 235 -27.41 -2.27 -14.31
N LEU A 236 -27.26 -3.40 -13.60
CA LEU A 236 -25.99 -3.99 -13.23
C LEU A 236 -25.89 -5.41 -13.78
N SER A 237 -24.66 -5.86 -14.04
CA SER A 237 -24.40 -7.29 -14.22
C SER A 237 -24.06 -7.91 -12.88
N PRO A 238 -24.41 -9.18 -12.61
CA PRO A 238 -23.96 -9.90 -11.41
C PRO A 238 -22.44 -9.85 -11.25
N HIS A 239 -21.98 -9.42 -10.07
CA HIS A 239 -20.56 -9.38 -9.73
C HIS A 239 -20.36 -9.33 -8.22
N GLY A 240 -19.12 -9.61 -7.79
CA GLY A 240 -18.67 -9.47 -6.42
C GLY A 240 -17.22 -9.02 -6.35
N PHE A 241 -16.66 -9.04 -5.15
CA PHE A 241 -15.31 -8.57 -4.88
C PHE A 241 -14.54 -9.59 -4.06
N VAL A 242 -13.25 -9.74 -4.36
CA VAL A 242 -12.28 -10.34 -3.42
C VAL A 242 -11.26 -9.28 -3.05
N ILE A 243 -10.99 -9.14 -1.75
CA ILE A 243 -10.12 -8.09 -1.21
C ILE A 243 -9.05 -8.74 -0.35
N GLY A 244 -7.78 -8.59 -0.69
CA GLY A 244 -6.69 -9.23 0.06
C GLY A 244 -5.32 -8.69 -0.27
N LEU A 245 -4.38 -8.88 0.66
CA LEU A 245 -2.99 -8.53 0.42
C LEU A 245 -2.40 -9.43 -0.65
N CYS A 246 -1.59 -8.84 -1.51
CA CYS A 246 -0.93 -9.54 -2.59
C CYS A 246 0.43 -8.91 -2.91
N ASP A 247 1.29 -9.71 -3.53
CA ASP A 247 2.24 -9.16 -4.49
C ASP A 247 1.60 -9.16 -5.89
N ARG A 248 2.24 -8.48 -6.85
CA ARG A 248 1.73 -8.38 -8.22
C ARG A 248 2.85 -8.59 -9.21
N GLU A 249 2.65 -9.51 -10.13
CA GLU A 249 3.63 -9.85 -11.15
C GLU A 249 3.00 -9.98 -12.54
N LEU A 250 3.83 -9.78 -13.56
CA LEU A 250 3.46 -10.00 -14.96
C LEU A 250 4.11 -11.29 -15.41
N ASP A 251 3.33 -12.18 -16.02
CA ASP A 251 3.88 -13.36 -16.66
C ASP A 251 4.54 -13.03 -18.01
N VAL A 252 5.16 -14.03 -18.63
CA VAL A 252 5.85 -13.90 -19.93
C VAL A 252 4.87 -13.50 -21.06
N GLY A 253 3.60 -13.85 -20.92
CA GLY A 253 2.53 -13.49 -21.86
C GLY A 253 1.94 -12.08 -21.60
N GLY A 254 2.39 -11.38 -20.56
CA GLY A 254 1.89 -10.07 -20.16
C GLY A 254 0.61 -10.10 -19.32
N SER A 255 0.14 -11.28 -18.91
CA SER A 255 -1.00 -11.39 -17.99
C SER A 255 -0.56 -11.01 -16.58
N THR A 256 -1.43 -10.32 -15.84
CA THR A 256 -1.12 -9.93 -14.46
C THR A 256 -1.65 -10.96 -13.49
N HIS A 257 -0.79 -11.37 -12.56
CA HIS A 257 -1.13 -12.27 -11.46
C HIS A 257 -1.05 -11.53 -10.13
N LEU A 258 -2.04 -11.75 -9.28
CA LEU A 258 -1.99 -11.42 -7.86
C LEU A 258 -1.38 -12.62 -7.15
N ILE A 259 -0.29 -12.43 -6.42
CA ILE A 259 0.47 -13.51 -5.78
C ILE A 259 0.17 -13.49 -4.29
N ASP A 260 -0.06 -14.67 -3.69
CA ASP A 260 -0.17 -14.78 -2.24
C ASP A 260 1.21 -14.55 -1.57
N PRO A 261 1.39 -13.48 -0.78
CA PRO A 261 2.66 -13.22 -0.10
C PRO A 261 2.89 -14.16 1.10
N PHE A 262 1.88 -14.93 1.51
CA PHE A 262 1.96 -15.83 2.67
C PHE A 262 2.20 -17.30 2.28
N ASP A 263 1.93 -17.66 1.02
CA ASP A 263 2.15 -19.02 0.55
C ASP A 263 3.65 -19.35 0.50
N ARG A 264 3.98 -20.52 1.02
CA ARG A 264 5.35 -21.05 1.08
C ARG A 264 5.64 -22.04 -0.05
N ALA A 265 4.64 -22.41 -0.86
CA ALA A 265 4.80 -23.26 -2.03
C ALA A 265 5.68 -22.60 -3.10
N ALA A 266 6.24 -23.43 -3.99
CA ALA A 266 7.03 -23.00 -5.14
C ALA A 266 6.49 -23.67 -6.42
N PRO A 267 5.81 -22.92 -7.32
CA PRO A 267 5.46 -21.50 -7.20
C PRO A 267 4.40 -21.24 -6.11
N PRO A 268 4.34 -20.02 -5.54
CA PRO A 268 3.28 -19.64 -4.62
C PRO A 268 1.93 -19.60 -5.34
N HIS A 269 0.84 -19.78 -4.59
CA HIS A 269 -0.50 -19.65 -5.13
C HIS A 269 -0.72 -18.25 -5.71
N SER A 270 -1.38 -18.21 -6.87
CA SER A 270 -1.61 -16.99 -7.63
C SER A 270 -3.00 -16.97 -8.24
N TRP A 271 -3.51 -15.75 -8.44
CA TRP A 271 -4.78 -15.48 -9.08
C TRP A 271 -4.56 -14.62 -10.32
N GLU A 272 -4.84 -15.18 -11.49
CA GLU A 272 -4.78 -14.45 -12.75
C GLU A 272 -5.90 -13.41 -12.85
N VAL A 273 -5.56 -12.19 -13.24
CA VAL A 273 -6.53 -11.16 -13.59
C VAL A 273 -6.69 -11.13 -15.10
N LYS A 274 -7.88 -11.52 -15.59
CA LYS A 274 -8.13 -11.67 -17.03
C LYS A 274 -8.16 -10.37 -17.80
N GLY A 275 -8.54 -9.29 -17.13
CA GLY A 275 -8.58 -7.96 -17.73
C GLY A 275 -7.56 -7.02 -17.12
N ARG A 276 -7.91 -5.75 -17.07
CA ARG A 276 -6.97 -4.70 -16.67
C ARG A 276 -6.76 -4.68 -15.16
N VAL A 277 -5.50 -4.60 -14.75
CA VAL A 277 -5.10 -4.17 -13.40
C VAL A 277 -4.78 -2.67 -13.40
N ARG A 278 -5.44 -1.92 -12.52
CA ARG A 278 -5.18 -0.48 -12.33
C ARG A 278 -4.36 -0.24 -11.06
N LEU A 279 -3.47 0.74 -11.13
CA LEU A 279 -2.67 1.23 -10.02
C LEU A 279 -2.98 2.72 -9.79
N PRO A 280 -2.73 3.25 -8.59
CA PRO A 280 -2.90 4.68 -8.32
C PRO A 280 -1.87 5.57 -9.06
N GLY A 281 -0.72 5.03 -9.46
CA GLY A 281 0.31 5.73 -10.22
C GLY A 281 1.39 4.78 -10.73
N PRO A 282 2.25 5.24 -11.66
CA PRO A 282 3.42 4.47 -12.09
C PRO A 282 4.44 4.36 -10.96
N GLY A 283 5.14 3.22 -10.87
CA GLY A 283 6.28 3.05 -9.95
C GLY A 283 5.91 2.83 -8.48
N THR A 284 4.63 2.61 -8.14
CA THR A 284 4.26 2.15 -6.80
C THR A 284 4.93 0.83 -6.47
N ILE A 285 5.27 0.61 -5.20
CA ILE A 285 5.96 -0.58 -4.74
C ILE A 285 5.08 -1.28 -3.69
N GLY A 286 5.04 -2.61 -3.77
CA GLY A 286 4.35 -3.45 -2.81
C GLY A 286 4.89 -3.32 -1.37
N PRO A 287 4.28 -3.98 -0.39
CA PRO A 287 3.12 -4.87 -0.52
C PRO A 287 1.89 -4.15 -1.07
N TYR A 288 0.96 -4.89 -1.70
CA TYR A 288 -0.29 -4.32 -2.20
C TYR A 288 -1.49 -4.88 -1.46
N LEU A 289 -2.55 -4.07 -1.37
CA LEU A 289 -3.91 -4.53 -1.15
C LEU A 289 -4.64 -4.50 -2.48
N ALA A 290 -5.12 -5.66 -2.92
CA ALA A 290 -5.93 -5.78 -4.13
C ALA A 290 -7.42 -5.78 -3.79
N ILE A 291 -8.21 -5.21 -4.70
CA ILE A 291 -9.62 -5.51 -4.85
C ILE A 291 -9.83 -6.07 -6.27
N GLY A 292 -10.19 -7.34 -6.36
CA GLY A 292 -10.54 -8.02 -7.60
C GLY A 292 -12.04 -7.97 -7.84
N LEU A 293 -12.46 -7.55 -9.02
CA LEU A 293 -13.83 -7.62 -9.50
C LEU A 293 -14.09 -9.03 -10.05
N VAL A 294 -14.95 -9.78 -9.37
CA VAL A 294 -15.34 -11.14 -9.76
C VAL A 294 -16.63 -11.07 -10.56
N ALA A 295 -16.60 -11.51 -11.80
CA ALA A 295 -17.78 -11.52 -12.67
C ALA A 295 -17.70 -12.66 -13.69
N LYS A 296 -18.85 -13.05 -14.23
CA LYS A 296 -18.93 -14.02 -15.33
C LYS A 296 -18.66 -13.32 -16.66
N VAL A 297 -17.62 -13.76 -17.37
CA VAL A 297 -17.36 -13.31 -18.75
C VAL A 297 -18.28 -14.07 -19.70
N ALA A 298 -18.80 -13.38 -20.72
CA ALA A 298 -19.63 -14.02 -21.74
C ALA A 298 -18.89 -15.20 -22.39
N GLY A 299 -19.56 -16.35 -22.50
CA GLY A 299 -18.99 -17.57 -23.06
C GLY A 299 -18.05 -18.34 -22.14
N LYS A 300 -17.84 -17.90 -20.89
CA LYS A 300 -17.14 -18.66 -19.86
C LYS A 300 -18.13 -19.39 -18.95
N GLU A 301 -17.72 -20.57 -18.48
CA GLU A 301 -18.55 -21.40 -17.60
C GLU A 301 -18.59 -20.81 -16.18
N SER A 302 -17.44 -20.38 -15.67
CA SER A 302 -17.27 -19.84 -14.31
C SER A 302 -16.98 -18.34 -14.29
N ALA A 303 -17.36 -17.69 -13.20
CA ALA A 303 -16.94 -16.33 -12.86
C ALA A 303 -15.49 -16.31 -12.38
N GLU A 304 -14.79 -15.23 -12.71
CA GLU A 304 -13.34 -15.07 -12.50
C GLU A 304 -13.00 -13.60 -12.20
N ILE A 305 -11.74 -13.31 -11.85
CA ILE A 305 -11.29 -11.93 -11.63
C ILE A 305 -11.12 -11.24 -12.99
N VAL A 306 -12.13 -10.46 -13.39
CA VAL A 306 -12.16 -9.79 -14.70
C VAL A 306 -11.41 -8.46 -14.73
N GLN A 307 -11.27 -7.81 -13.57
CA GLN A 307 -10.51 -6.57 -13.39
C GLN A 307 -9.97 -6.52 -11.96
N ALA A 308 -8.89 -5.79 -11.73
CA ALA A 308 -8.44 -5.51 -10.37
C ALA A 308 -7.94 -4.07 -10.21
N TYR A 309 -8.00 -3.58 -8.99
CA TYR A 309 -7.26 -2.41 -8.55
C TYR A 309 -6.31 -2.83 -7.43
N VAL A 310 -5.07 -2.41 -7.53
CA VAL A 310 -4.06 -2.64 -6.49
C VAL A 310 -3.59 -1.29 -5.94
N HIS A 311 -3.47 -1.22 -4.62
CA HIS A 311 -3.01 -0.01 -3.93
C HIS A 311 -1.88 -0.40 -2.96
N PRO A 312 -0.83 0.41 -2.80
CA PRO A 312 0.22 0.09 -1.85
C PRO A 312 -0.34 -0.05 -0.43
N ALA A 313 0.03 -1.14 0.23
CA ALA A 313 -0.23 -1.36 1.63
C ALA A 313 0.97 -0.87 2.46
N TYR A 314 0.71 -0.60 3.74
CA TYR A 314 1.75 -0.28 4.70
C TYR A 314 2.67 -1.49 4.95
N ASP A 315 2.09 -2.67 5.12
CA ASP A 315 2.77 -3.94 5.42
C ASP A 315 1.95 -5.16 4.99
N PHE A 316 2.45 -6.36 5.31
CA PHE A 316 1.75 -7.63 5.12
C PHE A 316 0.91 -8.06 6.35
N GLU A 317 0.71 -7.19 7.34
CA GLU A 317 0.07 -7.54 8.62
C GLU A 317 -1.32 -6.89 8.78
N SER A 318 -1.65 -5.93 7.93
CA SER A 318 -2.88 -5.15 8.00
C SER A 318 -3.39 -4.69 6.64
N LEU A 319 -4.68 -4.37 6.56
CA LEU A 319 -5.32 -3.83 5.35
C LEU A 319 -5.17 -2.29 5.23
N LEU A 320 -4.15 -1.72 5.87
CA LEU A 320 -3.89 -0.28 5.85
C LEU A 320 -3.14 0.11 4.58
N LEU A 321 -3.67 1.09 3.86
CA LEU A 321 -3.09 1.63 2.64
C LEU A 321 -2.12 2.77 2.93
N VAL A 322 -1.18 2.95 2.00
CA VAL A 322 -0.36 4.15 1.87
C VAL A 322 -0.34 4.58 0.42
N ASP A 323 -0.22 5.88 0.17
CA ASP A 323 -0.06 6.34 -1.20
C ASP A 323 1.39 6.09 -1.67
N SER A 324 2.41 6.52 -0.94
CA SER A 324 3.81 6.34 -1.41
C SER A 324 4.70 5.55 -0.47
N ASP A 325 5.89 5.16 -0.94
CA ASP A 325 6.92 4.59 -0.05
C ASP A 325 7.52 5.64 0.90
N LEU A 326 7.46 6.93 0.54
CA LEU A 326 7.78 8.02 1.46
C LEU A 326 6.73 8.09 2.57
N GLU A 327 5.45 8.03 2.20
CA GLU A 327 4.36 8.00 3.15
C GLU A 327 4.47 6.79 4.08
N ARG A 328 4.84 5.62 3.55
CA ARG A 328 5.11 4.42 4.32
C ARG A 328 6.19 4.63 5.40
N GLN A 329 7.22 5.43 5.11
CA GLN A 329 8.27 5.79 6.07
C GLN A 329 7.75 6.75 7.14
N THR A 330 7.02 7.81 6.73
CA THR A 330 6.35 8.72 7.68
C THR A 330 5.49 7.93 8.66
N LEU A 331 4.62 7.06 8.15
CA LEU A 331 3.74 6.23 8.97
C LEU A 331 4.51 5.31 9.91
N ALA A 332 5.64 4.77 9.50
CA ALA A 332 6.46 3.94 10.36
C ALA A 332 6.97 4.70 11.58
N ILE A 333 7.44 5.94 11.41
CA ILE A 333 7.86 6.81 12.51
C ILE A 333 6.67 7.11 13.43
N LEU A 334 5.51 7.45 12.85
CA LEU A 334 4.29 7.70 13.62
C LEU A 334 3.84 6.47 14.43
N ILE A 335 3.94 5.26 13.89
CA ILE A 335 3.58 4.01 14.60
C ILE A 335 4.60 3.68 15.68
N GLU A 336 5.88 3.86 15.40
CA GLU A 336 6.96 3.66 16.37
C GLU A 336 6.74 4.55 17.60
N ARG A 337 6.54 5.87 17.39
CA ARG A 337 6.26 6.81 18.48
C ARG A 337 4.95 6.50 19.21
N GLN A 338 3.95 5.95 18.52
CA GLN A 338 2.66 5.59 19.13
C GLN A 338 2.83 4.50 20.18
N ALA A 339 3.72 3.53 19.94
CA ALA A 339 4.05 2.49 20.90
C ALA A 339 4.71 3.09 22.16
N ASP A 340 5.75 3.90 21.99
CA ASP A 340 6.45 4.58 23.09
C ASP A 340 5.52 5.47 23.91
N MET A 341 4.65 6.25 23.25
CA MET A 341 3.74 7.17 23.94
C MET A 341 2.64 6.43 24.70
N LYS A 342 2.20 5.27 24.22
CA LYS A 342 1.28 4.39 24.96
C LYS A 342 1.92 3.93 26.28
N GLU A 343 3.17 3.48 26.25
CA GLU A 343 3.90 3.06 27.46
C GLU A 343 4.04 4.20 28.47
N ARG A 344 4.21 5.42 27.95
CA ARG A 344 4.31 6.67 28.74
C ARG A 344 2.94 7.26 29.13
N LYS A 345 1.84 6.53 28.94
CA LYS A 345 0.46 6.95 29.27
C LYS A 345 -0.04 8.22 28.54
N ASN A 346 0.52 8.54 27.38
CA ASN A 346 0.07 9.62 26.49
C ASN A 346 -0.34 9.07 25.11
N PRO A 347 -1.30 8.14 25.03
CA PRO A 347 -1.63 7.47 23.77
C PRO A 347 -2.26 8.43 22.76
N TYR A 348 -2.01 8.17 21.48
CA TYR A 348 -2.69 8.83 20.37
C TYR A 348 -3.11 7.81 19.32
N SER A 349 -3.96 8.24 18.39
CA SER A 349 -4.35 7.47 17.21
C SER A 349 -3.88 8.16 15.93
N ILE A 350 -3.62 7.37 14.89
CA ILE A 350 -3.27 7.88 13.56
C ILE A 350 -4.42 7.56 12.62
N ILE A 351 -4.80 8.48 11.75
CA ILE A 351 -5.85 8.30 10.75
C ILE A 351 -5.22 8.62 9.40
N LYS A 352 -5.36 7.73 8.42
CA LYS A 352 -5.01 7.96 7.01
C LYS A 352 -6.29 8.17 6.21
N PRO A 353 -6.72 9.41 5.89
CA PRO A 353 -7.88 9.60 5.05
C PRO A 353 -7.64 9.01 3.66
N TYR A 354 -8.58 8.19 3.19
CA TYR A 354 -8.59 7.60 1.85
C TYR A 354 -9.55 8.34 0.93
N VAL A 355 -10.65 8.87 1.47
CA VAL A 355 -11.54 9.80 0.78
C VAL A 355 -11.21 11.23 1.20
N ASP A 356 -11.52 12.18 0.34
CA ASP A 356 -11.34 13.60 0.62
C ASP A 356 -12.37 14.03 1.67
N LEU A 357 -11.88 14.79 2.63
CA LEU A 357 -12.68 15.51 3.60
C LEU A 357 -13.17 16.79 2.93
N ILE A 358 -14.38 17.22 3.28
CA ILE A 358 -14.94 18.48 2.79
C ILE A 358 -14.89 19.48 3.92
N GLU A 359 -14.23 20.62 3.68
CA GLU A 359 -14.29 21.74 4.60
C GLU A 359 -15.70 22.37 4.52
N PRO A 360 -16.46 22.46 5.63
CA PRO A 360 -17.88 22.82 5.58
C PRO A 360 -18.20 24.19 4.99
N GLU A 361 -17.35 25.21 5.17
CA GLU A 361 -17.66 26.60 4.83
C GLU A 361 -17.35 26.93 3.36
N SER A 362 -16.16 26.55 2.92
CA SER A 362 -15.65 26.75 1.55
C SER A 362 -16.01 25.61 0.60
N ASN A 363 -16.50 24.47 1.13
CA ASN A 363 -16.75 23.24 0.38
C ASN A 363 -15.49 22.75 -0.38
N THR A 364 -14.31 23.09 0.13
CA THR A 364 -13.03 22.71 -0.49
C THR A 364 -12.68 21.28 -0.08
N PRO A 365 -12.48 20.35 -1.03
CA PRO A 365 -11.98 19.03 -0.72
C PRO A 365 -10.50 19.09 -0.32
N TYR A 366 -10.16 18.42 0.77
CA TYR A 366 -8.80 18.30 1.27
C TYR A 366 -8.56 16.89 1.83
N ARG A 367 -7.31 16.42 1.77
CA ARG A 367 -6.94 15.09 2.24
C ARG A 367 -5.53 15.14 2.79
N PRO A 368 -5.34 15.22 4.11
CA PRO A 368 -4.01 15.13 4.68
C PRO A 368 -3.45 13.72 4.46
N ASP A 369 -2.13 13.60 4.41
CA ASP A 369 -1.49 12.28 4.41
C ASP A 369 -1.78 11.56 5.73
N PHE A 370 -1.60 12.19 6.88
CA PHE A 370 -2.01 11.62 8.15
C PHE A 370 -2.64 12.64 9.08
N VAL A 371 -3.53 12.17 9.95
CA VAL A 371 -4.02 12.93 11.10
C VAL A 371 -3.60 12.20 12.36
N VAL A 372 -2.90 12.88 13.25
CA VAL A 372 -2.56 12.38 14.58
C VAL A 372 -3.54 13.00 15.57
N LYS A 373 -4.23 12.16 16.33
CA LYS A 373 -5.27 12.56 17.29
C LYS A 373 -4.95 12.12 18.70
N ALA A 374 -4.91 13.09 19.62
CA ALA A 374 -4.74 12.88 21.06
C ALA A 374 -5.85 13.62 21.82
N GLY A 375 -6.81 12.86 22.37
CA GLY A 375 -8.01 13.46 22.97
C GLY A 375 -8.83 14.25 21.95
N SER A 376 -9.10 15.53 22.24
CA SER A 376 -9.79 16.46 21.34
C SER A 376 -8.87 17.17 20.35
N ARG A 377 -7.56 17.03 20.50
CA ARG A 377 -6.55 17.70 19.68
C ARG A 377 -6.20 16.86 18.45
N GLU A 378 -5.97 17.54 17.33
CA GLU A 378 -5.70 16.92 16.03
C GLU A 378 -4.66 17.74 15.28
N ILE A 379 -3.58 17.08 14.83
CA ILE A 379 -2.58 17.64 13.91
C ILE A 379 -2.58 16.88 12.60
N ALA A 380 -2.27 17.55 11.50
CA ALA A 380 -2.01 16.91 10.23
C ALA A 380 -0.51 16.71 10.02
N VAL A 381 -0.13 15.62 9.36
CA VAL A 381 1.24 15.36 8.92
C VAL A 381 1.21 15.13 7.41
N GLU A 382 1.91 15.98 6.67
CA GLU A 382 2.08 15.91 5.22
C GLU A 382 3.43 15.28 4.88
N THR A 383 3.43 14.26 4.03
CA THR A 383 4.67 13.66 3.53
C THR A 383 5.13 14.39 2.28
N MET A 384 6.33 14.95 2.36
CA MET A 384 6.91 15.77 1.30
C MET A 384 7.87 14.94 0.44
N GLY A 385 7.67 15.03 -0.87
CA GLY A 385 8.55 14.42 -1.89
C GLY A 385 9.90 15.12 -2.03
N TYR A 386 10.82 14.45 -2.72
CA TYR A 386 12.06 15.04 -3.20
C TYR A 386 11.77 15.75 -4.53
N VAL A 387 11.72 17.09 -4.48
CA VAL A 387 11.53 18.02 -5.60
C VAL A 387 10.11 17.98 -6.20
N ASP A 388 9.28 18.95 -5.82
CA ASP A 388 7.95 19.16 -6.42
C ASP A 388 7.71 20.69 -6.55
N GLU A 389 8.53 21.36 -7.38
CA GLU A 389 8.37 22.80 -7.69
C GLU A 389 7.19 23.08 -8.65
N GLU A 390 6.62 22.07 -9.32
CA GLU A 390 5.42 22.22 -10.16
C GLU A 390 4.08 22.14 -9.38
N TYR A 391 4.14 22.10 -8.04
CA TYR A 391 3.08 21.59 -7.17
C TYR A 391 2.37 22.67 -6.32
N VAL A 392 2.19 23.90 -6.82
CA VAL A 392 1.86 25.03 -5.92
C VAL A 392 0.36 25.28 -5.75
N ALA A 393 -0.40 25.52 -6.83
CA ALA A 393 -1.71 26.20 -6.67
C ALA A 393 -2.82 25.39 -5.97
N ARG A 394 -2.96 24.09 -6.24
CA ARG A 394 -4.00 23.28 -5.58
C ARG A 394 -3.61 22.81 -4.17
N LYS A 395 -2.31 22.54 -3.96
CA LYS A 395 -1.79 22.21 -2.63
C LYS A 395 -1.86 23.43 -1.71
N SER A 396 -1.63 24.65 -2.20
CA SER A 396 -1.78 25.87 -1.39
C SER A 396 -3.17 26.02 -0.78
N ARG A 397 -4.24 25.84 -1.57
CA ARG A 397 -5.62 25.92 -1.04
C ARG A 397 -5.92 24.78 -0.06
N MET A 398 -5.46 23.55 -0.35
CA MET A 398 -5.62 22.43 0.58
C MET A 398 -4.85 22.67 1.90
N HIS A 399 -3.62 23.19 1.83
CA HIS A 399 -2.79 23.49 2.99
C HIS A 399 -3.38 24.63 3.83
N GLU A 400 -3.98 25.64 3.20
CA GLU A 400 -4.71 26.71 3.89
C GLU A 400 -5.87 26.14 4.71
N VAL A 401 -6.70 25.31 4.10
CA VAL A 401 -7.78 24.58 4.79
C VAL A 401 -7.24 23.69 5.91
N MET A 402 -6.14 22.97 5.69
CA MET A 402 -5.55 22.13 6.74
C MET A 402 -5.05 22.95 7.92
N ARG A 403 -4.42 24.11 7.68
CA ARG A 403 -3.93 25.00 8.73
C ARG A 403 -5.05 25.66 9.53
N SER A 404 -6.24 25.84 8.96
CA SER A 404 -7.40 26.33 9.72
C SER A 404 -8.10 25.21 10.49
N ARG A 405 -7.98 23.95 10.04
CA ARG A 405 -8.74 22.82 10.59
C ARG A 405 -8.01 22.03 11.69
N TYR A 406 -6.69 22.03 11.67
CA TYR A 406 -5.84 21.28 12.60
C TYR A 406 -5.03 22.21 13.48
N ASP A 407 -4.67 21.74 14.68
CA ASP A 407 -3.87 22.52 15.64
C ASP A 407 -2.50 22.89 15.04
N GLU A 408 -1.97 22.02 14.19
CA GLU A 408 -0.71 22.18 13.47
C GLU A 408 -0.71 21.31 12.20
N VAL A 409 0.03 21.73 11.18
CA VAL A 409 0.35 20.94 9.99
C VAL A 409 1.85 20.74 9.93
N ILE A 410 2.31 19.50 10.11
CA ILE A 410 3.72 19.13 10.10
C ILE A 410 4.10 18.63 8.71
N GLU A 411 5.08 19.28 8.08
CA GLU A 411 5.68 18.80 6.84
C GLU A 411 6.86 17.86 7.14
N HIS A 412 6.72 16.59 6.78
CA HIS A 412 7.73 15.56 7.00
C HIS A 412 8.42 15.17 5.69
N ARG A 413 9.75 15.24 5.68
CA ARG A 413 10.64 14.76 4.62
C ARG A 413 11.41 13.55 5.14
N PRO A 414 10.96 12.32 4.83
CA PRO A 414 11.61 11.11 5.33
C PRO A 414 13.12 11.10 5.10
N GLY A 415 13.89 10.80 6.14
CA GLY A 415 15.35 10.79 6.15
C GLY A 415 16.03 12.16 6.24
N ILE A 416 15.26 13.27 6.23
CA ILE A 416 15.79 14.63 6.40
C ILE A 416 15.44 15.18 7.79
N ASN A 417 14.16 15.17 8.17
CA ASN A 417 13.68 15.76 9.42
C ASN A 417 12.92 14.77 10.31
N ASP A 418 13.32 13.50 10.30
CA ASP A 418 12.69 12.44 11.10
C ASP A 418 12.66 12.78 12.60
N ASP A 419 13.74 13.34 13.14
CA ASP A 419 13.83 13.67 14.57
C ASP A 419 12.97 14.88 14.96
N ASP A 420 12.82 15.86 14.05
CA ASP A 420 11.89 16.98 14.22
C ASP A 420 10.45 16.47 14.26
N LEU A 421 10.08 15.53 13.38
CA LEU A 421 8.77 14.89 13.44
C LEU A 421 8.56 14.20 14.80
N ARG A 422 9.53 13.41 15.27
CA ARG A 422 9.43 12.74 16.59
C ARG A 422 9.21 13.74 17.72
N ALA A 423 10.03 14.79 17.80
CA ALA A 423 9.96 15.79 18.84
C ALA A 423 8.61 16.55 18.83
N LYS A 424 8.09 16.87 17.64
CA LYS A 424 6.78 17.52 17.51
C LYS A 424 5.64 16.63 17.96
N ILE A 425 5.66 15.33 17.62
CA ILE A 425 4.65 14.38 18.12
C ILE A 425 4.68 14.29 19.65
N GLU A 426 5.88 14.22 20.24
CA GLU A 426 6.06 14.15 21.69
C GLU A 426 5.52 15.40 22.40
N GLY A 427 5.88 16.59 21.90
CA GLY A 427 5.35 17.85 22.42
C GLY A 427 3.84 17.96 22.25
N PHE A 428 3.31 17.51 21.09
CA PHE A 428 1.88 17.50 20.81
C PHE A 428 1.09 16.67 21.82
N VAL A 429 1.55 15.45 22.13
CA VAL A 429 0.85 14.57 23.09
C VAL A 429 1.09 14.95 24.55
N GLY A 430 1.82 16.05 24.81
CA GLY A 430 2.08 16.56 26.15
C GLY A 430 3.17 15.81 26.90
N TYR A 431 4.01 15.03 26.20
CA TYR A 431 5.15 14.39 26.83
C TYR A 431 6.23 15.44 27.14
N LYS A 432 6.67 15.47 28.41
CA LYS A 432 7.80 16.28 28.87
C LYS A 432 8.94 15.33 29.26
N PRO A 433 10.12 15.40 28.64
CA PRO A 433 11.29 14.68 29.12
C PRO A 433 11.56 15.07 30.57
N ALA A 434 11.84 14.06 31.41
CA ALA A 434 12.20 14.27 32.81
C ALA A 434 13.56 14.94 32.95
#